data_AF-A0A954ENC5-F1
#
_entry.id   AF-A0A954ENC5-F1
#
_cell.length_a   1.000
_cell.length_b   1.000
_cell.length_c   1.000
_cell.angle_alpha   90.00
_cell.angle_beta   90.00
_cell.angle_gamma   90.00
#
_symmetry.space_group_name_H-M   'P 1'
#
loop_
_entity.id
_entity.type
_entity.pdbx_description
1 polymer ?
#
loop_
_entity_poly.entity_id
_entity_poly.type
_entity_poly.pdbx_seq_one_letter_code
_entity_poly.pdbx_strand_id
1 'polypeptide(L)'
;MRPASIKLSCLFVLMLAWGIPAMGQITAEHRKEITNLTREVPRAAGHIRKKEYDEARAIIDEIEAKIKEIAEAAKVEPTDRAFRTLMTGLLKQKQLLDKAQGTGDAAPVSFVKDVAPIIDQKCVRCHGADNPRKNLRLDTFAGWRRGGQSGPLLAPGNAAASLIGARLSAPMDQGRMPPNGEALADEEMKTIANWINQGAKFDGEGEQMALADLIFQRELKENDVKLPKPKGNETVSFTRDIAPWFSNLCLGCHNQNRKNGGLSVATFFDIMKGGDSGAVIIPGDMENSRLFRLVGGLENPRMPQGQARITRKNYEDLKTWFKEGNAFDGADVRTNISTYVLSDADMAADKFATMTNDDFLAYRDKRSRDQFKRAVPNDEMTVVESDRLLFVGNVSRARLEEVKGWADTRLNALQQMFNDKSNYPWRGRLAVFVMKDRFSYDEFVQTVEGSRAAGDRHGHSMVTANQEDAYIVLHDLGDEATADKPNLHISLIDHLGGAYVKRGGGTAPEWLVRGVGLMLAENEYPNHAYFRSMQQTAKTIAPTVDAGELFDDGAFSPGTIGSVGYSITGYLMKSAGPGQFGNMLRELGQGKSVDAAMQAAFQTQPRTIAMAYLNSL
;
A
#
# COMPACT_ATOMS: atom_id res chain seq x y z
N MET A 1 -85.98 67.09 -2.69
CA MET A 1 -87.16 66.93 -3.57
C MET A 1 -86.71 66.25 -4.86
N ARG A 2 -87.35 65.13 -5.22
CA ARG A 2 -87.29 64.52 -6.56
C ARG A 2 -87.82 65.52 -7.61
N PRO A 3 -87.45 65.45 -8.91
CA PRO A 3 -87.75 64.35 -9.85
C PRO A 3 -86.55 63.93 -10.76
N ALA A 4 -86.40 62.68 -11.19
CA ALA A 4 -87.07 61.95 -12.30
C ALA A 4 -86.92 62.67 -13.66
N SER A 5 -86.56 62.08 -14.81
CA SER A 5 -86.15 60.74 -15.29
C SER A 5 -85.95 60.90 -16.83
N ILE A 6 -85.43 59.85 -17.53
CA ILE A 6 -85.48 59.61 -19.01
C ILE A 6 -84.30 60.26 -19.81
N LYS A 7 -83.48 59.64 -20.70
CA LYS A 7 -83.44 58.32 -21.39
C LYS A 7 -82.02 58.05 -21.98
N LEU A 8 -81.66 56.75 -22.05
CA LEU A 8 -81.01 56.00 -23.14
C LEU A 8 -79.94 56.66 -24.06
N SER A 9 -78.72 56.10 -24.08
CA SER A 9 -78.24 55.17 -25.14
C SER A 9 -76.74 54.84 -25.03
N CYS A 10 -76.46 53.53 -25.05
CA CYS A 10 -75.27 52.77 -25.44
C CYS A 10 -73.89 53.44 -25.54
N LEU A 11 -72.94 52.96 -24.73
CA LEU A 11 -71.84 52.07 -25.18
C LEU A 11 -71.09 51.57 -23.93
N PHE A 12 -71.05 50.25 -23.67
CA PHE A 12 -69.86 49.67 -23.04
C PHE A 12 -69.75 48.18 -23.35
N VAL A 13 -68.50 47.79 -23.56
CA VAL A 13 -68.00 46.62 -24.26
C VAL A 13 -68.10 45.34 -23.42
N LEU A 14 -68.40 44.25 -24.13
CA LEU A 14 -68.32 42.83 -23.79
C LEU A 14 -67.38 42.45 -22.62
N MET A 15 -67.94 41.72 -21.64
CA MET A 15 -67.26 40.58 -20.99
C MET A 15 -68.07 39.32 -21.30
N LEU A 16 -67.49 38.45 -22.15
CA LEU A 16 -68.00 37.13 -22.46
C LEU A 16 -67.72 36.17 -21.31
N ALA A 17 -68.78 35.52 -20.83
CA ALA A 17 -68.73 34.46 -19.84
C ALA A 17 -67.90 33.27 -20.34
N TRP A 18 -66.86 32.91 -19.59
CA TRP A 18 -66.26 31.58 -19.64
C TRP A 18 -66.82 30.79 -18.46
N GLY A 19 -67.47 29.67 -18.75
CA GLY A 19 -68.03 28.76 -17.76
C GLY A 19 -66.94 28.27 -16.79
N ILE A 20 -67.13 28.56 -15.51
CA ILE A 20 -66.30 28.00 -14.43
C ILE A 20 -66.64 26.50 -14.34
N PRO A 21 -65.66 25.57 -14.47
CA PRO A 21 -65.91 24.18 -14.14
C PRO A 21 -66.19 24.11 -12.64
N ALA A 22 -67.36 23.57 -12.26
CA ALA A 22 -67.72 23.36 -10.87
C ALA A 22 -66.59 22.64 -10.13
N MET A 23 -65.97 23.30 -9.15
CA MET A 23 -65.03 22.66 -8.25
C MET A 23 -65.76 21.52 -7.53
N GLY A 24 -65.18 20.32 -7.55
CA GLY A 24 -65.74 19.18 -6.85
C GLY A 24 -65.96 19.47 -5.37
N GLN A 25 -67.14 19.14 -4.84
CA GLN A 25 -67.49 19.41 -3.46
C GLN A 25 -68.28 18.24 -2.87
N ILE A 26 -67.82 17.73 -1.73
CA ILE A 26 -68.55 16.73 -0.94
C ILE A 26 -69.84 17.37 -0.38
N THR A 27 -71.00 16.89 -0.83
CA THR A 27 -72.34 17.31 -0.40
C THR A 27 -72.71 16.72 0.96
N ALA A 28 -73.87 17.11 1.52
CA ALA A 28 -74.39 16.53 2.75
C ALA A 28 -74.80 15.06 2.56
N GLU A 29 -75.34 14.74 1.39
CA GLU A 29 -75.71 13.39 0.94
C GLU A 29 -74.47 12.50 0.85
N HIS A 30 -73.39 12.95 0.19
CA HIS A 30 -72.12 12.21 0.13
C HIS A 30 -71.55 11.96 1.54
N ARG A 31 -71.61 12.95 2.46
CA ARG A 31 -71.17 12.75 3.86
C ARG A 31 -71.99 11.69 4.59
N LYS A 32 -73.32 11.67 4.39
CA LYS A 32 -74.21 10.68 4.98
C LYS A 32 -73.88 9.27 4.46
N GLU A 33 -73.59 9.14 3.18
CA GLU A 33 -73.22 7.88 2.55
C GLU A 33 -71.85 7.37 3.02
N ILE A 34 -70.83 8.23 3.06
CA ILE A 34 -69.51 7.91 3.63
C ILE A 34 -69.64 7.44 5.09
N THR A 35 -70.51 8.10 5.87
CA THR A 35 -70.76 7.71 7.27
C THR A 35 -71.41 6.33 7.37
N ASN A 36 -72.35 6.01 6.48
CA ASN A 36 -72.98 4.69 6.43
C ASN A 36 -71.97 3.60 6.04
N LEU A 37 -71.15 3.84 5.00
CA LEU A 37 -70.09 2.92 4.61
C LEU A 37 -69.09 2.67 5.74
N THR A 38 -68.74 3.72 6.50
CA THR A 38 -67.84 3.60 7.66
C THR A 38 -68.41 2.66 8.74
N ARG A 39 -69.74 2.58 8.89
CA ARG A 39 -70.40 1.66 9.82
C ARG A 39 -70.48 0.22 9.31
N GLU A 40 -70.38 0.00 8.01
CA GLU A 40 -70.35 -1.34 7.40
C GLU A 40 -68.95 -1.97 7.45
N VAL A 41 -67.88 -1.17 7.52
CA VAL A 41 -66.48 -1.67 7.58
C VAL A 41 -66.26 -2.77 8.64
N PRO A 42 -66.75 -2.67 9.89
CA PRO A 42 -66.57 -3.72 10.90
C PRO A 42 -67.27 -5.05 10.56
N ARG A 43 -68.20 -5.07 9.61
CA ARG A 43 -68.90 -6.28 9.18
C ARG A 43 -67.97 -7.25 8.47
N ALA A 44 -67.03 -6.74 7.67
CA ALA A 44 -65.93 -7.53 7.11
C ALA A 44 -65.10 -8.21 8.22
N ALA A 45 -64.84 -7.51 9.34
CA ALA A 45 -64.15 -8.08 10.51
C ALA A 45 -64.91 -9.25 11.16
N GLY A 46 -66.23 -9.28 11.03
CA GLY A 46 -67.08 -10.38 11.49
C GLY A 46 -66.87 -11.64 10.65
N HIS A 47 -66.91 -11.48 9.33
CA HIS A 47 -66.67 -12.57 8.36
C HIS A 47 -65.23 -13.10 8.42
N ILE A 48 -64.23 -12.22 8.56
CA ILE A 48 -62.82 -12.61 8.76
C ILE A 48 -62.65 -13.50 10.00
N ARG A 49 -63.30 -13.15 11.12
CA ARG A 49 -63.24 -13.96 12.37
C ARG A 49 -63.90 -15.32 12.23
N LYS A 50 -64.92 -15.44 11.38
CA LYS A 50 -65.60 -16.70 11.06
C LYS A 50 -64.90 -17.51 9.96
N LYS A 51 -63.82 -16.98 9.38
CA LYS A 51 -63.09 -17.55 8.23
C LYS A 51 -63.91 -17.60 6.93
N GLU A 52 -64.92 -16.74 6.84
CA GLU A 52 -65.76 -16.51 5.65
C GLU A 52 -65.05 -15.45 4.78
N TYR A 53 -63.96 -15.86 4.12
CA TYR A 53 -63.02 -14.91 3.50
C TYR A 53 -63.52 -14.31 2.19
N ASP A 54 -64.28 -15.07 1.40
CA ASP A 54 -64.86 -14.59 0.13
C ASP A 54 -65.94 -13.54 0.41
N GLU A 55 -66.71 -13.72 1.48
CA GLU A 55 -67.72 -12.78 1.96
C GLU A 55 -67.07 -11.51 2.54
N ALA A 56 -65.99 -11.67 3.31
CA ALA A 56 -65.21 -10.53 3.78
C ALA A 56 -64.60 -9.73 2.62
N ARG A 57 -64.10 -10.42 1.59
CA ARG A 57 -63.54 -9.82 0.38
C ARG A 57 -64.60 -9.06 -0.42
N ALA A 58 -65.76 -9.67 -0.64
CA ALA A 58 -66.88 -9.04 -1.33
C ALA A 58 -67.32 -7.73 -0.66
N ILE A 59 -67.41 -7.71 0.68
CA ILE A 59 -67.77 -6.49 1.44
C ILE A 59 -66.71 -5.40 1.25
N ILE A 60 -65.43 -5.76 1.31
CA ILE A 60 -64.33 -4.80 1.12
C ILE A 60 -64.36 -4.21 -0.30
N ASP A 61 -64.49 -5.05 -1.31
CA ASP A 61 -64.50 -4.63 -2.71
C ASP A 61 -65.74 -3.78 -3.04
N GLU A 62 -66.90 -4.10 -2.44
CA GLU A 62 -68.12 -3.29 -2.57
C GLU A 62 -67.94 -1.88 -1.96
N ILE A 63 -67.33 -1.79 -0.77
CA ILE A 63 -67.05 -0.50 -0.14
C ILE A 63 -66.08 0.32 -0.99
N GLU A 64 -65.06 -0.30 -1.59
CA GLU A 64 -64.11 0.39 -2.49
C GLU A 64 -64.78 0.92 -3.76
N ALA A 65 -65.65 0.12 -4.37
CA ALA A 65 -66.42 0.56 -5.53
C ALA A 65 -67.27 1.79 -5.20
N LYS A 66 -67.97 1.78 -4.07
CA LYS A 66 -68.79 2.92 -3.63
C LYS A 66 -67.97 4.16 -3.28
N ILE A 67 -66.76 4.00 -2.72
CA ILE A 67 -65.85 5.13 -2.51
C ILE A 67 -65.49 5.79 -3.84
N LYS A 68 -65.18 4.97 -4.86
CA LYS A 68 -64.87 5.47 -6.20
C LYS A 68 -66.06 6.19 -6.83
N GLU A 69 -67.27 5.63 -6.72
CA GLU A 69 -68.50 6.26 -7.23
C GLU A 69 -68.77 7.63 -6.56
N ILE A 70 -68.64 7.72 -5.23
CA ILE A 70 -68.84 8.98 -4.50
C ILE A 70 -67.74 9.99 -4.86
N ALA A 71 -66.49 9.54 -5.01
CA ALA A 71 -65.37 10.39 -5.39
C ALA A 71 -65.56 10.98 -6.80
N GLU A 72 -65.94 10.13 -7.77
CA GLU A 72 -66.24 10.55 -9.15
C GLU A 72 -67.44 11.50 -9.22
N ALA A 73 -68.55 11.17 -8.53
CA ALA A 73 -69.75 12.01 -8.48
C ALA A 73 -69.46 13.38 -7.83
N ALA A 74 -68.62 13.40 -6.80
CA ALA A 74 -68.19 14.62 -6.13
C ALA A 74 -67.06 15.35 -6.85
N LYS A 75 -66.47 14.77 -7.91
CA LYS A 75 -65.26 15.26 -8.60
C LYS A 75 -64.11 15.57 -7.64
N VAL A 76 -63.90 14.70 -6.66
CA VAL A 76 -62.76 14.75 -5.73
C VAL A 76 -61.98 13.45 -5.78
N GLU A 77 -60.74 13.46 -5.34
CA GLU A 77 -59.94 12.25 -5.24
C GLU A 77 -60.39 11.36 -4.07
N PRO A 78 -60.30 10.01 -4.17
CA PRO A 78 -60.54 9.09 -3.06
C PRO A 78 -59.66 9.33 -1.82
N THR A 79 -58.58 10.12 -1.97
CA THR A 79 -57.68 10.53 -0.89
C THR A 79 -58.15 11.80 -0.14
N ASP A 80 -59.31 12.38 -0.51
CA ASP A 80 -59.88 13.54 0.18
C ASP A 80 -60.08 13.26 1.69
N ARG A 81 -59.90 14.31 2.51
CA ARG A 81 -60.04 14.24 3.97
C ARG A 81 -61.39 13.67 4.42
N ALA A 82 -62.45 13.81 3.63
CA ALA A 82 -63.77 13.27 3.92
C ALA A 82 -63.78 11.73 4.00
N PHE A 83 -62.92 11.05 3.24
CA PHE A 83 -62.81 9.59 3.23
C PHE A 83 -61.81 9.04 4.25
N ARG A 84 -61.03 9.88 4.93
CA ARG A 84 -59.88 9.46 5.76
C ARG A 84 -60.24 8.36 6.77
N THR A 85 -61.32 8.53 7.53
CA THR A 85 -61.75 7.56 8.56
C THR A 85 -62.20 6.25 7.92
N LEU A 86 -62.97 6.33 6.83
CA LEU A 86 -63.44 5.17 6.07
C LEU A 86 -62.27 4.38 5.49
N MET A 87 -61.33 5.05 4.81
CA MET A 87 -60.14 4.43 4.23
C MET A 87 -59.24 3.81 5.28
N THR A 88 -59.06 4.46 6.43
CA THR A 88 -58.27 3.90 7.54
C THR A 88 -58.91 2.61 8.08
N GLY A 89 -60.23 2.61 8.24
CA GLY A 89 -60.98 1.42 8.64
C GLY A 89 -60.86 0.30 7.61
N LEU A 90 -61.01 0.62 6.33
CA LEU A 90 -60.98 -0.34 5.22
C LEU A 90 -59.60 -0.98 5.04
N LEU A 91 -58.53 -0.18 5.09
CA LEU A 91 -57.15 -0.67 5.07
C LEU A 91 -56.87 -1.65 6.21
N LYS A 92 -57.38 -1.37 7.42
CA LYS A 92 -57.27 -2.28 8.55
C LYS A 92 -57.97 -3.61 8.29
N GLN A 93 -59.14 -3.61 7.65
CA GLN A 93 -59.84 -4.85 7.30
C GLN A 93 -59.12 -5.64 6.19
N LYS A 94 -58.56 -4.95 5.19
CA LYS A 94 -57.71 -5.58 4.16
C LYS A 94 -56.51 -6.29 4.80
N GLN A 95 -55.76 -5.59 5.64
CA GLN A 95 -54.63 -6.17 6.36
C GLN A 95 -55.03 -7.37 7.23
N LEU A 96 -56.19 -7.33 7.89
CA LEU A 96 -56.70 -8.45 8.68
C LEU A 96 -57.12 -9.64 7.82
N LEU A 97 -57.76 -9.38 6.67
CA LEU A 97 -58.15 -10.41 5.71
C LEU A 97 -56.92 -11.08 5.10
N ASP A 98 -55.97 -10.28 4.62
CA ASP A 98 -54.73 -10.77 4.01
C ASP A 98 -53.91 -11.59 5.02
N LYS A 99 -53.84 -11.14 6.29
CA LYS A 99 -53.22 -11.90 7.38
C LYS A 99 -53.97 -13.20 7.69
N ALA A 100 -55.30 -13.21 7.62
CA ALA A 100 -56.10 -14.39 7.91
C ALA A 100 -56.08 -15.42 6.77
N GLN A 101 -55.92 -14.97 5.53
CA GLN A 101 -55.80 -15.81 4.34
C GLN A 101 -54.36 -16.29 4.07
N GLY A 102 -53.38 -15.82 4.85
CA GLY A 102 -51.96 -16.12 4.59
C GLY A 102 -51.41 -15.48 3.31
N THR A 103 -52.13 -14.51 2.76
CA THR A 103 -51.75 -13.71 1.56
C THR A 103 -51.14 -12.36 1.92
N GLY A 104 -51.10 -12.01 3.21
CA GLY A 104 -50.58 -10.73 3.72
C GLY A 104 -49.07 -10.58 3.78
N ASP A 105 -48.31 -11.62 3.40
CA ASP A 105 -46.87 -11.53 3.25
C ASP A 105 -46.51 -11.29 1.79
N ALA A 106 -46.70 -10.06 1.31
CA ALA A 106 -45.69 -9.53 0.41
C ALA A 106 -44.37 -9.64 1.19
N ALA A 107 -43.35 -10.28 0.61
CA ALA A 107 -42.11 -10.58 1.31
C ALA A 107 -41.64 -9.36 2.13
N PRO A 108 -41.21 -9.56 3.40
CA PRO A 108 -40.80 -8.46 4.25
C PRO A 108 -39.72 -7.65 3.53
N VAL A 109 -39.98 -6.38 3.29
CA VAL A 109 -39.05 -5.48 2.62
C VAL A 109 -38.03 -5.04 3.66
N SER A 110 -36.76 -5.31 3.39
CA SER A 110 -35.64 -4.96 4.27
C SER A 110 -35.21 -3.52 4.02
N PHE A 111 -34.96 -2.76 5.10
CA PHE A 111 -34.47 -1.40 4.94
C PHE A 111 -33.05 -1.42 4.38
N VAL A 112 -32.15 -2.21 4.97
CA VAL A 112 -30.73 -2.25 4.55
C VAL A 112 -30.55 -2.91 3.18
N LYS A 113 -31.38 -3.91 2.83
CA LYS A 113 -31.27 -4.63 1.56
C LYS A 113 -31.93 -3.90 0.40
N ASP A 114 -33.17 -3.46 0.59
CA ASP A 114 -34.04 -3.09 -0.52
C ASP A 114 -34.24 -1.56 -0.61
N VAL A 115 -34.30 -0.86 0.53
CA VAL A 115 -34.57 0.59 0.57
C VAL A 115 -33.28 1.43 0.56
N ALA A 116 -32.30 1.10 1.39
CA ALA A 116 -31.08 1.89 1.58
C ALA A 116 -30.28 2.10 0.28
N PRO A 117 -30.10 1.12 -0.62
CA PRO A 117 -29.37 1.32 -1.87
C PRO A 117 -30.01 2.36 -2.80
N ILE A 118 -31.35 2.36 -2.90
CA ILE A 118 -32.10 3.32 -3.73
C ILE A 118 -31.83 4.74 -3.22
N ILE A 119 -31.81 4.92 -1.90
CA ILE A 119 -31.64 6.20 -1.24
C ILE A 119 -30.19 6.68 -1.30
N ASP A 120 -29.23 5.80 -1.05
CA ASP A 120 -27.80 6.12 -1.11
C ASP A 120 -27.43 6.64 -2.51
N GLN A 121 -27.90 5.95 -3.55
CA GLN A 121 -27.63 6.31 -4.93
C GLN A 121 -28.32 7.61 -5.36
N LYS A 122 -29.60 7.82 -5.01
CA LYS A 122 -30.43 8.89 -5.61
C LYS A 122 -30.65 10.11 -4.72
N CYS A 123 -30.43 10.00 -3.41
CA CYS A 123 -30.87 11.02 -2.45
C CYS A 123 -29.72 11.57 -1.58
N VAL A 124 -28.76 10.74 -1.17
CA VAL A 124 -27.71 11.12 -0.20
C VAL A 124 -26.83 12.27 -0.68
N ARG A 125 -26.55 12.38 -1.99
CA ARG A 125 -25.77 13.51 -2.54
C ARG A 125 -26.30 14.90 -2.14
N CYS A 126 -27.62 15.05 -2.02
CA CYS A 126 -28.29 16.32 -1.72
C CYS A 126 -28.93 16.36 -0.31
N HIS A 127 -28.96 15.23 0.39
CA HIS A 127 -29.55 15.08 1.71
C HIS A 127 -28.62 14.31 2.66
N GLY A 128 -27.31 14.40 2.47
CA GLY A 128 -26.29 13.71 3.24
C GLY A 128 -25.69 14.57 4.36
N ALA A 129 -24.68 14.03 5.05
CA ALA A 129 -23.99 14.71 6.14
C ALA A 129 -23.46 16.10 5.78
N ASP A 130 -22.79 16.20 4.64
CA ASP A 130 -22.10 17.43 4.22
C ASP A 130 -23.05 18.45 3.58
N ASN A 131 -24.25 18.02 3.16
CA ASN A 131 -25.19 18.86 2.44
C ASN A 131 -26.64 18.45 2.73
N PRO A 132 -27.17 18.66 3.95
CA PRO A 132 -28.53 18.29 4.32
C PRO A 132 -29.53 19.36 3.84
N ARG A 133 -29.87 19.37 2.55
CA ARG A 133 -30.84 20.34 2.03
C ARG A 133 -32.15 20.26 2.81
N LYS A 134 -32.71 21.42 3.16
CA LYS A 134 -33.91 21.57 4.00
C LYS A 134 -33.78 20.86 5.36
N ASN A 135 -32.55 20.78 5.88
CA ASN A 135 -32.20 20.11 7.13
C ASN A 135 -32.66 18.64 7.19
N LEU A 136 -32.74 17.99 6.02
CA LEU A 136 -33.13 16.58 5.92
C LEU A 136 -31.88 15.73 5.70
N ARG A 137 -31.68 14.76 6.59
CA ARG A 137 -30.59 13.77 6.54
C ARG A 137 -31.15 12.41 6.13
N LEU A 138 -30.76 11.93 4.94
CA LEU A 138 -31.16 10.65 4.37
C LEU A 138 -30.02 9.62 4.34
N ASP A 139 -28.83 10.00 4.78
CA ASP A 139 -27.61 9.18 4.86
C ASP A 139 -27.52 8.30 6.11
N THR A 140 -28.45 8.44 7.08
CA THR A 140 -28.52 7.60 8.29
C THR A 140 -29.98 7.34 8.65
N PHE A 141 -30.31 6.19 9.23
CA PHE A 141 -31.69 5.90 9.64
C PHE A 141 -32.18 6.84 10.76
N ALA A 142 -31.29 7.24 11.66
CA ALA A 142 -31.58 8.26 12.67
C ALA A 142 -31.92 9.61 12.05
N GLY A 143 -31.31 9.96 10.90
CA GLY A 143 -31.68 11.08 10.05
C GLY A 143 -33.14 11.03 9.57
N TRP A 144 -33.54 9.87 9.06
CA TRP A 144 -34.90 9.62 8.57
C TRP A 144 -35.96 9.81 9.65
N ARG A 145 -35.72 9.27 10.86
CA ARG A 145 -36.65 9.42 11.99
C ARG A 145 -36.78 10.86 12.48
N ARG A 146 -35.69 11.62 12.42
CA ARG A 146 -35.69 13.03 12.84
C ARG A 146 -36.54 13.90 11.91
N GLY A 147 -36.60 13.54 10.63
CA GLY A 147 -37.25 14.36 9.60
C GLY A 147 -36.44 15.60 9.25
N GLY A 148 -37.05 16.54 8.53
CA GLY A 148 -36.42 17.78 8.09
C GLY A 148 -37.24 19.01 8.43
N GLN A 149 -36.94 20.13 7.78
CA GLN A 149 -37.64 21.41 7.97
C GLN A 149 -39.16 21.32 7.74
N SER A 150 -39.61 20.38 6.92
CA SER A 150 -41.02 20.14 6.60
C SER A 150 -41.71 19.17 7.56
N GLY A 151 -41.07 18.79 8.66
CA GLY A 151 -41.60 17.87 9.67
C GLY A 151 -41.20 16.40 9.45
N PRO A 152 -41.94 15.46 10.07
CA PRO A 152 -41.66 14.03 9.96
C PRO A 152 -41.66 13.54 8.52
N LEU A 153 -40.62 12.77 8.15
CA LEU A 153 -40.48 12.22 6.81
C LEU A 153 -41.44 11.04 6.56
N LEU A 154 -41.66 10.24 7.61
CA LEU A 154 -42.36 8.95 7.55
C LEU A 154 -43.57 8.94 8.48
N ALA A 155 -44.64 8.29 8.03
CA ALA A 155 -45.76 7.82 8.82
C ALA A 155 -45.78 6.28 8.76
N PRO A 156 -45.12 5.58 9.71
CA PRO A 156 -45.07 4.11 9.72
C PRO A 156 -46.47 3.49 9.61
N GLY A 157 -46.63 2.53 8.68
CA GLY A 157 -47.91 1.89 8.39
C GLY A 157 -48.77 2.64 7.38
N ASN A 158 -48.37 3.82 6.91
CA ASN A 158 -49.12 4.60 5.93
C ASN A 158 -48.20 5.38 4.97
N ALA A 159 -47.84 4.74 3.86
CA ALA A 159 -47.04 5.36 2.80
C ALA A 159 -47.71 6.58 2.18
N ALA A 160 -49.04 6.55 1.99
CA ALA A 160 -49.79 7.66 1.40
C ALA A 160 -49.81 8.92 2.30
N ALA A 161 -49.72 8.74 3.61
CA ALA A 161 -49.59 9.84 4.57
C ALA A 161 -48.13 10.27 4.83
N SER A 162 -47.14 9.56 4.27
CA SER A 162 -45.73 9.86 4.47
C SER A 162 -45.25 10.97 3.54
N LEU A 163 -44.52 11.93 4.09
CA LEU A 163 -44.02 13.09 3.34
C LEU A 163 -43.08 12.68 2.20
N ILE A 164 -42.30 11.60 2.38
CA ILE A 164 -41.43 11.06 1.32
C ILE A 164 -42.24 10.69 0.07
N GLY A 165 -43.38 10.00 0.22
CA GLY A 165 -44.25 9.62 -0.90
C GLY A 165 -44.81 10.84 -1.62
N ALA A 166 -45.32 11.82 -0.87
CA ALA A 166 -45.83 13.07 -1.44
C ALA A 166 -44.77 13.84 -2.24
N ARG A 167 -43.49 13.80 -1.83
CA ARG A 167 -42.39 14.46 -2.56
C ARG A 167 -41.90 13.68 -3.77
N LEU A 168 -41.92 12.35 -3.72
CA LEU A 168 -41.53 11.50 -4.85
C LEU A 168 -42.58 11.54 -5.98
N SER A 169 -43.86 11.65 -5.64
CA SER A 169 -44.97 11.63 -6.61
C SER A 169 -45.49 13.01 -7.03
N ALA A 170 -44.92 14.11 -6.52
CA ALA A 170 -45.36 15.45 -6.89
C ALA A 170 -45.05 15.78 -8.38
N PRO A 171 -45.81 16.67 -9.02
CA PRO A 171 -45.41 17.27 -10.30
C PRO A 171 -44.06 18.01 -10.20
N MET A 172 -43.31 18.06 -11.31
CA MET A 172 -41.95 18.63 -11.32
C MET A 172 -41.93 20.12 -10.96
N ASP A 173 -42.94 20.88 -11.38
CA ASP A 173 -43.15 22.29 -11.03
C ASP A 173 -43.63 22.50 -9.57
N GLN A 174 -43.98 21.43 -8.87
CA GLN A 174 -44.48 21.43 -7.48
C GLN A 174 -43.47 20.86 -6.47
N GLY A 175 -42.18 20.82 -6.84
CA GLY A 175 -41.11 20.43 -5.93
C GLY A 175 -41.00 18.92 -5.72
N ARG A 176 -41.17 18.17 -6.81
CA ARG A 176 -40.81 16.74 -6.92
C ARG A 176 -39.35 16.50 -6.55
N MET A 177 -39.07 15.36 -5.94
CA MET A 177 -37.71 14.86 -5.71
C MET A 177 -37.46 13.59 -6.54
N PRO A 178 -36.29 13.46 -7.19
CA PRO A 178 -35.19 14.43 -7.29
C PRO A 178 -35.55 15.67 -8.15
N PRO A 179 -35.04 16.88 -7.85
CA PRO A 179 -35.49 18.13 -8.46
C PRO A 179 -35.00 18.33 -9.91
N ASN A 180 -33.87 17.71 -10.28
CA ASN A 180 -33.27 17.77 -11.62
C ASN A 180 -32.81 16.38 -12.09
N GLY A 181 -33.57 15.33 -11.77
CA GLY A 181 -33.22 13.95 -12.09
C GLY A 181 -34.41 13.15 -12.63
N GLU A 182 -34.13 11.93 -13.08
CA GLU A 182 -35.17 10.97 -13.44
C GLU A 182 -36.06 10.66 -12.24
N ALA A 183 -37.33 10.41 -12.50
CA ALA A 183 -38.23 9.88 -11.47
C ALA A 183 -37.67 8.56 -10.94
N LEU A 184 -38.01 8.21 -9.70
CA LEU A 184 -37.82 6.83 -9.26
C LEU A 184 -38.65 5.92 -10.17
N ALA A 185 -38.10 4.75 -10.48
CA ALA A 185 -38.85 3.73 -11.18
C ALA A 185 -40.05 3.30 -10.33
N ASP A 186 -41.14 2.89 -10.97
CA ASP A 186 -42.36 2.47 -10.26
C ASP A 186 -42.08 1.36 -9.24
N GLU A 187 -41.15 0.45 -9.54
CA GLU A 187 -40.74 -0.62 -8.63
C GLU A 187 -39.94 -0.12 -7.41
N GLU A 188 -39.12 0.92 -7.57
CA GLU A 188 -38.43 1.56 -6.45
C GLU A 188 -39.43 2.30 -5.55
N MET A 189 -40.41 3.00 -6.14
CA MET A 189 -41.48 3.66 -5.39
C MET A 189 -42.35 2.64 -4.64
N LYS A 190 -42.70 1.52 -5.29
CA LYS A 190 -43.42 0.41 -4.64
C LYS A 190 -42.62 -0.20 -3.50
N THR A 191 -41.31 -0.40 -3.68
CA THR A 191 -40.42 -0.94 -2.63
C THR A 191 -40.43 -0.06 -1.39
N ILE A 192 -40.25 1.26 -1.56
CA ILE A 192 -40.31 2.23 -0.45
C ILE A 192 -41.70 2.26 0.18
N ALA A 193 -42.77 2.28 -0.62
CA ALA A 193 -44.14 2.32 -0.11
C ALA A 193 -44.51 1.05 0.67
N ASN A 194 -44.12 -0.13 0.17
CA ASN A 194 -44.35 -1.40 0.84
C ASN A 194 -43.60 -1.46 2.17
N TRP A 195 -42.33 -1.06 2.19
CA TRP A 195 -41.57 -0.98 3.44
C TRP A 195 -42.22 -0.04 4.48
N ILE A 196 -42.72 1.14 4.06
CA ILE A 196 -43.43 2.06 4.96
C ILE A 196 -44.72 1.43 5.49
N ASN A 197 -45.52 0.81 4.61
CA ASN A 197 -46.76 0.15 4.98
C ASN A 197 -46.55 -1.05 5.92
N GLN A 198 -45.39 -1.71 5.83
CA GLN A 198 -44.95 -2.76 6.76
C GLN A 198 -44.42 -2.23 8.10
N GLY A 199 -44.51 -0.92 8.33
CA GLY A 199 -44.16 -0.25 9.58
C GLY A 199 -42.80 0.43 9.57
N ALA A 200 -42.17 0.63 8.40
CA ALA A 200 -40.92 1.36 8.25
C ALA A 200 -39.81 0.88 9.21
N LYS A 201 -39.67 -0.44 9.35
CA LYS A 201 -38.77 -1.07 10.32
C LYS A 201 -37.31 -0.96 9.86
N PHE A 202 -36.42 -0.67 10.78
CA PHE A 202 -34.98 -0.72 10.55
C PHE A 202 -34.44 -2.09 10.95
N ASP A 203 -33.65 -2.68 10.06
CA ASP A 203 -33.03 -4.00 10.20
C ASP A 203 -31.50 -3.96 10.09
N GLY A 204 -30.89 -2.78 10.28
CA GLY A 204 -29.43 -2.58 10.27
C GLY A 204 -28.80 -2.52 11.66
N GLU A 205 -27.47 -2.63 11.70
CA GLU A 205 -26.67 -2.49 12.92
C GLU A 205 -26.34 -1.00 13.14
N GLY A 206 -27.06 -0.33 14.04
CA GLY A 206 -26.77 1.06 14.43
C GLY A 206 -27.40 2.12 13.51
N GLU A 207 -28.42 2.81 14.01
CA GLU A 207 -29.19 3.79 13.22
C GLU A 207 -28.42 5.05 12.82
N GLN A 208 -27.30 5.34 13.49
CA GLN A 208 -26.45 6.51 13.22
C GLN A 208 -25.38 6.24 12.15
N MET A 209 -25.24 4.99 11.72
CA MET A 209 -24.27 4.63 10.69
C MET A 209 -24.70 5.13 9.33
N ALA A 210 -23.70 5.47 8.49
CA ALA A 210 -23.96 5.88 7.12
C ALA A 210 -24.59 4.73 6.33
N LEU A 211 -25.53 5.02 5.43
CA LEU A 211 -26.18 4.00 4.61
C LEU A 211 -25.17 3.21 3.77
N ALA A 212 -24.17 3.89 3.19
CA ALA A 212 -23.06 3.24 2.49
C ALA A 212 -22.34 2.19 3.36
N ASP A 213 -22.11 2.46 4.65
CA ASP A 213 -21.48 1.52 5.57
C ASP A 213 -22.41 0.34 5.91
N LEU A 214 -23.71 0.58 6.07
CA LEU A 214 -24.70 -0.48 6.32
C LEU A 214 -24.86 -1.41 5.11
N ILE A 215 -24.89 -0.84 3.89
CA ILE A 215 -24.93 -1.59 2.63
C ILE A 215 -23.64 -2.41 2.49
N PHE A 216 -22.49 -1.78 2.73
CA PHE A 216 -21.18 -2.43 2.66
C PHE A 216 -21.03 -3.56 3.69
N GLN A 217 -21.48 -3.37 4.93
CA GLN A 217 -21.43 -4.41 5.97
C GLN A 217 -22.35 -5.59 5.65
N ARG A 218 -23.51 -5.36 5.01
CA ARG A 218 -24.37 -6.44 4.50
C ARG A 218 -23.68 -7.22 3.40
N GLU A 219 -23.10 -6.53 2.41
CA GLU A 219 -22.36 -7.18 1.31
C GLU A 219 -21.16 -7.98 1.79
N LEU A 220 -20.52 -7.56 2.90
CA LEU A 220 -19.48 -8.34 3.58
C LEU A 220 -20.01 -9.59 4.29
N LYS A 221 -21.24 -9.58 4.79
CA LYS A 221 -21.90 -10.74 5.42
C LYS A 221 -22.50 -11.71 4.39
N GLU A 222 -22.93 -11.22 3.23
CA GLU A 222 -23.51 -12.03 2.15
C GLU A 222 -22.45 -12.72 1.27
N ASN A 223 -21.25 -12.13 1.13
CA ASN A 223 -20.15 -12.75 0.40
C ASN A 223 -19.17 -13.42 1.37
N ASP A 224 -19.33 -14.73 1.55
CA ASP A 224 -18.42 -15.59 2.31
C ASP A 224 -17.05 -15.66 1.58
N VAL A 225 -16.20 -14.64 1.78
CA VAL A 225 -14.87 -14.56 1.15
C VAL A 225 -14.05 -15.76 1.63
N LYS A 226 -13.85 -16.74 0.74
CA LYS A 226 -13.02 -17.91 1.04
C LYS A 226 -11.56 -17.47 1.16
N LEU A 227 -11.03 -17.52 2.38
CA LEU A 227 -9.64 -17.22 2.69
C LEU A 227 -8.86 -18.53 2.87
N PRO A 228 -8.05 -18.94 1.88
CA PRO A 228 -7.31 -20.19 1.97
C PRO A 228 -6.18 -20.07 3.00
N LYS A 229 -6.06 -21.06 3.88
CA LYS A 229 -4.99 -21.16 4.87
C LYS A 229 -3.90 -22.13 4.42
N PRO A 230 -2.64 -21.90 4.82
CA PRO A 230 -1.54 -22.81 4.51
C PRO A 230 -1.72 -24.16 5.21
N LYS A 231 -1.36 -25.22 4.50
CA LYS A 231 -1.36 -26.62 4.91
C LYS A 231 0.01 -27.05 5.45
N GLY A 232 1.05 -26.23 5.26
CA GLY A 232 2.42 -26.44 5.74
C GLY A 232 3.30 -27.24 4.77
N ASN A 233 2.82 -27.52 3.57
CA ASN A 233 3.58 -28.22 2.52
C ASN A 233 3.69 -27.39 1.22
N GLU A 234 3.26 -26.12 1.26
CA GLU A 234 3.39 -25.19 0.16
C GLU A 234 4.85 -24.88 -0.15
N THR A 235 5.17 -24.87 -1.44
CA THR A 235 6.49 -24.49 -1.94
C THR A 235 6.57 -22.99 -2.24
N VAL A 236 5.42 -22.34 -2.45
CA VAL A 236 5.33 -20.90 -2.71
C VAL A 236 4.62 -20.19 -1.55
N SER A 237 5.30 -19.18 -1.01
CA SER A 237 4.80 -18.31 0.06
C SER A 237 4.14 -17.08 -0.54
N PHE A 238 2.95 -16.70 -0.06
CA PHE A 238 2.32 -15.47 -0.53
C PHE A 238 3.15 -14.26 -0.12
N THR A 239 3.53 -14.16 1.15
CA THR A 239 4.28 -13.01 1.68
C THR A 239 5.66 -12.84 1.06
N ARG A 240 6.37 -13.94 0.79
CA ARG A 240 7.74 -13.92 0.23
C ARG A 240 7.77 -13.88 -1.30
N ASP A 241 6.94 -14.66 -1.99
CA ASP A 241 7.10 -14.90 -3.43
C ASP A 241 6.04 -14.17 -4.29
N ILE A 242 4.88 -13.80 -3.71
CA ILE A 242 3.77 -13.17 -4.44
C ILE A 242 3.62 -11.68 -4.09
N ALA A 243 3.55 -11.34 -2.80
CA ALA A 243 3.31 -9.99 -2.30
C ALA A 243 4.33 -8.95 -2.81
N PRO A 244 5.64 -9.22 -2.96
CA PRO A 244 6.59 -8.20 -3.39
C PRO A 244 6.28 -7.61 -4.76
N TRP A 245 5.96 -8.45 -5.74
CA TRP A 245 5.66 -7.96 -7.08
C TRP A 245 4.21 -7.50 -7.23
N PHE A 246 3.27 -8.01 -6.43
CA PHE A 246 1.93 -7.41 -6.30
C PHE A 246 2.02 -5.98 -5.76
N SER A 247 2.83 -5.76 -4.73
CA SER A 247 3.06 -4.45 -4.13
C SER A 247 3.65 -3.49 -5.17
N ASN A 248 4.72 -3.90 -5.84
CA ASN A 248 5.42 -3.07 -6.81
C ASN A 248 4.59 -2.77 -8.08
N LEU A 249 3.90 -3.77 -8.63
CA LEU A 249 3.25 -3.65 -9.93
C LEU A 249 1.77 -3.27 -9.84
N CYS A 250 1.05 -3.65 -8.79
CA CYS A 250 -0.41 -3.55 -8.77
C CYS A 250 -0.91 -2.40 -7.87
N LEU A 251 -0.23 -2.11 -6.75
CA LEU A 251 -0.71 -1.10 -5.79
C LEU A 251 -0.76 0.33 -6.34
N GLY A 252 0.02 0.66 -7.36
CA GLY A 252 -0.03 1.99 -7.98
C GLY A 252 -1.42 2.35 -8.56
N CYS A 253 -2.18 1.34 -8.97
CA CYS A 253 -3.48 1.49 -9.65
C CYS A 253 -4.66 0.77 -8.97
N HIS A 254 -4.39 -0.20 -8.09
CA HIS A 254 -5.39 -1.02 -7.38
C HIS A 254 -5.18 -0.93 -5.86
N ASN A 255 -5.50 0.21 -5.26
CA ASN A 255 -5.42 0.42 -3.82
C ASN A 255 -6.72 1.03 -3.26
N GLN A 256 -6.78 1.27 -1.95
CA GLN A 256 -8.00 1.78 -1.30
C GLN A 256 -8.48 3.14 -1.84
N ASN A 257 -7.56 3.99 -2.30
CA ASN A 257 -7.84 5.33 -2.81
C ASN A 257 -8.00 5.38 -4.34
N ARG A 258 -7.45 4.39 -5.05
CA ARG A 258 -7.51 4.27 -6.51
C ARG A 258 -7.84 2.82 -6.86
N LYS A 259 -9.12 2.55 -7.12
CA LYS A 259 -9.67 1.21 -7.39
C LYS A 259 -10.06 1.06 -8.86
N ASN A 260 -9.08 0.97 -9.76
CA ASN A 260 -9.40 0.75 -11.17
C ASN A 260 -10.16 -0.59 -11.32
N GLY A 261 -11.37 -0.53 -11.89
CA GLY A 261 -12.29 -1.67 -11.97
C GLY A 261 -12.78 -2.18 -10.60
N GLY A 262 -12.83 -1.30 -9.59
CA GLY A 262 -13.32 -1.60 -8.24
C GLY A 262 -12.37 -2.46 -7.38
N LEU A 263 -11.28 -2.97 -7.96
CA LEU A 263 -10.35 -3.87 -7.30
C LEU A 263 -9.36 -3.09 -6.42
N SER A 264 -9.19 -3.56 -5.18
CA SER A 264 -8.06 -3.21 -4.32
C SER A 264 -7.19 -4.46 -4.14
N VAL A 265 -5.86 -4.28 -4.20
CA VAL A 265 -4.89 -5.30 -3.80
C VAL A 265 -4.09 -4.87 -2.58
N ALA A 266 -4.58 -3.86 -1.85
CA ALA A 266 -3.91 -3.32 -0.67
C ALA A 266 -3.74 -4.36 0.44
N THR A 267 -4.68 -5.30 0.57
CA THR A 267 -4.66 -6.36 1.58
C THR A 267 -4.98 -7.70 0.93
N PHE A 268 -4.59 -8.82 1.53
CA PHE A 268 -4.97 -10.14 1.01
C PHE A 268 -6.49 -10.30 0.95
N PHE A 269 -7.19 -9.79 1.97
CA PHE A 269 -8.64 -9.74 2.02
C PHE A 269 -9.24 -9.01 0.81
N ASP A 270 -8.70 -7.84 0.43
CA ASP A 270 -9.21 -7.07 -0.70
C ASP A 270 -9.02 -7.81 -2.04
N ILE A 271 -7.90 -8.52 -2.20
CA ILE A 271 -7.65 -9.34 -3.40
C ILE A 271 -8.72 -10.43 -3.52
N MET A 272 -8.99 -11.13 -2.42
CA MET A 272 -9.99 -12.21 -2.38
C MET A 272 -11.42 -11.70 -2.50
N LYS A 273 -11.70 -10.47 -2.04
CA LYS A 273 -12.99 -9.78 -2.22
C LYS A 273 -13.27 -9.50 -3.71
N GLY A 274 -12.24 -9.14 -4.48
CA GLY A 274 -12.39 -8.78 -5.88
C GLY A 274 -12.80 -7.33 -6.11
N GLY A 275 -13.34 -7.04 -7.31
CA GLY A 275 -13.69 -5.69 -7.75
C GLY A 275 -15.08 -5.62 -8.38
N ASP A 276 -15.32 -4.64 -9.25
CA ASP A 276 -16.63 -4.40 -9.89
C ASP A 276 -17.10 -5.60 -10.74
N SER A 277 -16.17 -6.44 -11.18
CA SER A 277 -16.45 -7.66 -11.95
C SER A 277 -16.58 -8.91 -11.08
N GLY A 278 -16.71 -8.75 -9.76
CA GLY A 278 -16.77 -9.85 -8.79
C GLY A 278 -15.39 -10.38 -8.39
N ALA A 279 -15.37 -11.63 -7.90
CA ALA A 279 -14.15 -12.29 -7.44
C ALA A 279 -13.13 -12.42 -8.58
N VAL A 280 -11.90 -11.98 -8.32
CA VAL A 280 -10.80 -12.06 -9.30
C VAL A 280 -9.94 -13.31 -9.10
N ILE A 281 -10.03 -13.94 -7.94
CA ILE A 281 -9.41 -15.23 -7.59
C ILE A 281 -10.50 -16.21 -7.20
N ILE A 282 -10.46 -17.39 -7.81
CA ILE A 282 -11.16 -18.60 -7.37
C ILE A 282 -10.08 -19.54 -6.82
N PRO A 283 -10.05 -19.80 -5.49
CA PRO A 283 -9.00 -20.60 -4.87
C PRO A 283 -8.83 -21.97 -5.54
N GLY A 284 -7.61 -22.28 -5.98
CA GLY A 284 -7.30 -23.56 -6.62
C GLY A 284 -7.61 -23.62 -8.12
N ASP A 285 -8.28 -22.62 -8.70
CA ASP A 285 -8.76 -22.65 -10.07
C ASP A 285 -8.22 -21.45 -10.87
N MET A 286 -7.04 -21.64 -11.47
CA MET A 286 -6.38 -20.59 -12.24
C MET A 286 -7.11 -20.25 -13.55
N GLU A 287 -7.76 -21.22 -14.18
CA GLU A 287 -8.40 -21.04 -15.49
C GLU A 287 -9.64 -20.14 -15.37
N ASN A 288 -10.41 -20.30 -14.29
CA ASN A 288 -11.57 -19.45 -14.03
C ASN A 288 -11.21 -18.19 -13.22
N SER A 289 -9.98 -18.08 -12.71
CA SER A 289 -9.49 -16.88 -12.01
C SER A 289 -9.11 -15.77 -12.97
N ARG A 290 -9.91 -14.71 -13.00
CA ARG A 290 -9.70 -13.56 -13.89
C ARG A 290 -8.36 -12.86 -13.67
N LEU A 291 -7.87 -12.78 -12.43
CA LEU A 291 -6.54 -12.24 -12.12
C LEU A 291 -5.45 -12.98 -12.91
N PHE A 292 -5.46 -14.31 -12.87
CA PHE A 292 -4.47 -15.14 -13.56
C PHE A 292 -4.55 -14.93 -15.07
N ARG A 293 -5.77 -14.92 -15.64
CA ARG A 293 -5.97 -14.71 -17.08
C ARG A 293 -5.50 -13.34 -17.56
N LEU A 294 -5.78 -12.26 -16.83
CA LEU A 294 -5.34 -10.91 -17.20
C LEU A 294 -3.82 -10.74 -17.10
N VAL A 295 -3.19 -11.27 -16.04
CA VAL A 295 -1.74 -11.17 -15.82
C VAL A 295 -0.96 -12.07 -16.79
N GLY A 296 -1.49 -13.27 -17.06
CA GLY A 296 -0.96 -14.21 -18.04
C GLY A 296 -1.15 -13.79 -19.49
N GLY A 297 -1.98 -12.78 -19.77
CA GLY A 297 -2.31 -12.34 -21.12
C GLY A 297 -3.26 -13.28 -21.88
N LEU A 298 -4.06 -14.05 -21.14
CA LEU A 298 -5.11 -14.93 -21.64
C LEU A 298 -6.46 -14.20 -21.77
N GLU A 299 -6.60 -13.03 -21.16
CA GLU A 299 -7.77 -12.13 -21.27
C GLU A 299 -7.32 -10.67 -21.51
N ASN A 300 -8.12 -9.91 -22.25
CA ASN A 300 -7.92 -8.47 -22.45
C ASN A 300 -8.88 -7.62 -21.59
N PRO A 301 -8.44 -6.45 -21.09
CA PRO A 301 -7.10 -5.90 -21.25
C PRO A 301 -6.05 -6.65 -20.42
N ARG A 302 -4.88 -6.92 -21.01
CA ARG A 302 -3.78 -7.54 -20.27
C ARG A 302 -3.30 -6.63 -19.14
N MET A 303 -3.01 -7.23 -17.99
CA MET A 303 -2.43 -6.55 -16.83
C MET A 303 -0.97 -6.97 -16.60
N PRO A 304 -0.14 -6.11 -16.00
CA PRO A 304 -0.41 -4.69 -15.73
C PRO A 304 -0.39 -3.83 -17.01
N GLN A 305 -1.24 -2.81 -17.09
CA GLN A 305 -1.29 -1.90 -18.24
C GLN A 305 -0.20 -0.81 -18.16
N GLY A 306 0.46 -0.53 -19.30
CA GLY A 306 1.38 0.61 -19.41
C GLY A 306 2.72 0.47 -18.69
N GLN A 307 3.09 -0.74 -18.24
CA GLN A 307 4.33 -0.99 -17.51
C GLN A 307 4.92 -2.38 -17.80
N ALA A 308 6.06 -2.69 -17.16
CA ALA A 308 6.78 -3.95 -17.37
C ALA A 308 5.93 -5.18 -17.01
N ARG A 309 6.15 -6.26 -17.76
CA ARG A 309 5.50 -7.56 -17.54
C ARG A 309 6.03 -8.22 -16.27
N ILE A 310 5.21 -9.06 -15.65
CA ILE A 310 5.71 -9.97 -14.61
C ILE A 310 6.80 -10.87 -15.22
N THR A 311 7.80 -11.20 -14.40
CA THR A 311 8.93 -12.04 -14.84
C THR A 311 8.46 -13.48 -15.05
N ARG A 312 9.28 -14.28 -15.75
CA ARG A 312 9.01 -15.72 -15.91
C ARG A 312 8.94 -16.43 -14.55
N LYS A 313 9.82 -16.08 -13.62
CA LYS A 313 9.81 -16.64 -12.25
C LYS A 313 8.47 -16.33 -11.56
N ASN A 314 8.07 -15.06 -11.53
CA ASN A 314 6.83 -14.65 -10.87
C ASN A 314 5.59 -15.33 -11.48
N TYR A 315 5.60 -15.60 -12.78
CA TYR A 315 4.53 -16.36 -13.44
C TYR A 315 4.48 -17.83 -12.98
N GLU A 316 5.62 -18.50 -12.89
CA GLU A 316 5.68 -19.89 -12.39
C GLU A 316 5.32 -19.97 -10.90
N ASP A 317 5.75 -19.00 -10.09
CA ASP A 317 5.38 -18.90 -8.68
C ASP A 317 3.87 -18.68 -8.54
N LEU A 318 3.28 -17.75 -9.32
CA LEU A 318 1.84 -17.52 -9.36
C LEU A 318 1.08 -18.80 -9.74
N LYS A 319 1.51 -19.50 -10.78
CA LYS A 319 0.90 -20.76 -11.23
C LYS A 319 0.95 -21.84 -10.14
N THR A 320 2.07 -21.96 -9.45
CA THR A 320 2.25 -22.93 -8.36
C THR A 320 1.39 -22.55 -7.15
N TRP A 321 1.38 -21.27 -6.76
CA TRP A 321 0.52 -20.76 -5.69
C TRP A 321 -0.97 -21.01 -5.94
N PHE A 322 -1.43 -20.88 -7.19
CA PHE A 322 -2.79 -21.28 -7.57
C PHE A 322 -3.03 -22.78 -7.42
N LYS A 323 -2.11 -23.63 -7.87
CA LYS A 323 -2.23 -25.10 -7.69
C LYS A 323 -2.26 -25.50 -6.22
N GLU A 324 -1.54 -24.79 -5.37
CA GLU A 324 -1.49 -25.01 -3.92
C GLU A 324 -2.73 -24.47 -3.19
N GLY A 325 -3.63 -23.78 -3.91
CA GLY A 325 -4.94 -23.34 -3.40
C GLY A 325 -4.95 -21.89 -2.91
N ASN A 326 -3.99 -21.07 -3.31
CA ASN A 326 -3.90 -19.64 -2.99
C ASN A 326 -3.80 -19.35 -1.48
N ALA A 327 -3.03 -20.16 -0.75
CA ALA A 327 -2.84 -20.00 0.69
C ALA A 327 -2.20 -18.65 1.06
N PHE A 328 -2.67 -18.05 2.15
CA PHE A 328 -2.07 -16.86 2.75
C PHE A 328 -1.33 -17.19 4.03
N ASP A 329 -0.03 -16.94 4.04
CA ASP A 329 0.89 -17.24 5.13
C ASP A 329 1.29 -16.02 5.98
N GLY A 330 0.65 -14.86 5.76
CA GLY A 330 0.85 -13.67 6.60
C GLY A 330 0.05 -13.73 7.90
N ALA A 331 0.44 -12.88 8.86
CA ALA A 331 -0.15 -12.86 10.19
C ALA A 331 -1.64 -12.41 10.21
N ASP A 332 -2.00 -11.44 9.36
CA ASP A 332 -3.35 -10.91 9.24
C ASP A 332 -3.67 -10.54 7.77
N VAL A 333 -4.78 -11.08 7.26
CA VAL A 333 -5.28 -10.88 5.90
C VAL A 333 -5.69 -9.44 5.60
N ARG A 334 -5.91 -8.61 6.63
CA ARG A 334 -6.31 -7.19 6.52
C ARG A 334 -5.14 -6.22 6.65
N THR A 335 -3.95 -6.70 7.00
CA THR A 335 -2.76 -5.85 6.98
C THR A 335 -2.37 -5.54 5.54
N ASN A 336 -1.86 -4.32 5.32
CA ASN A 336 -1.39 -3.92 4.01
C ASN A 336 -0.29 -4.88 3.53
N ILE A 337 -0.41 -5.39 2.30
CA ILE A 337 0.56 -6.36 1.78
C ILE A 337 1.99 -5.81 1.76
N SER A 338 2.16 -4.49 1.64
CA SER A 338 3.48 -3.85 1.65
C SER A 338 4.23 -4.02 2.98
N THR A 339 3.54 -4.28 4.10
CA THR A 339 4.22 -4.51 5.38
C THR A 339 4.83 -5.91 5.47
N TYR A 340 4.38 -6.85 4.65
CA TYR A 340 4.95 -8.20 4.55
C TYR A 340 6.09 -8.27 3.54
N VAL A 341 6.23 -7.26 2.70
CA VAL A 341 7.30 -7.17 1.71
C VAL A 341 8.55 -6.65 2.41
N LEU A 342 9.59 -7.48 2.43
CA LEU A 342 10.93 -7.06 2.85
C LEU A 342 11.35 -5.80 2.08
N SER A 343 12.02 -4.86 2.74
CA SER A 343 12.59 -3.71 2.03
C SER A 343 13.59 -4.19 0.97
N ASP A 344 13.88 -3.37 -0.05
CA ASP A 344 14.89 -3.73 -1.05
C ASP A 344 16.24 -4.10 -0.42
N ALA A 345 16.60 -3.44 0.68
CA ALA A 345 17.79 -3.74 1.46
C ALA A 345 17.70 -5.11 2.16
N ASP A 346 16.54 -5.45 2.75
CA ASP A 346 16.32 -6.73 3.42
C ASP A 346 16.22 -7.89 2.42
N MET A 347 15.61 -7.67 1.26
CA MET A 347 15.58 -8.66 0.17
C MET A 347 16.98 -8.91 -0.39
N ALA A 348 17.78 -7.86 -0.55
CA ALA A 348 19.19 -8.00 -0.94
C ALA A 348 19.95 -8.78 0.15
N ALA A 349 19.77 -8.43 1.43
CA ALA A 349 20.40 -9.12 2.54
C ALA A 349 20.02 -10.61 2.59
N ASP A 350 18.73 -10.95 2.44
CA ASP A 350 18.24 -12.33 2.45
C ASP A 350 18.75 -13.14 1.24
N LYS A 351 18.74 -12.53 0.06
CA LYS A 351 19.32 -13.12 -1.16
C LYS A 351 20.77 -13.51 -0.93
N PHE A 352 21.58 -12.61 -0.38
CA PHE A 352 23.00 -12.90 -0.15
C PHE A 352 23.20 -13.82 1.06
N ALA A 353 22.36 -13.75 2.10
CA ALA A 353 22.43 -14.63 3.26
C ALA A 353 22.32 -16.10 2.87
N THR A 354 21.39 -16.44 1.97
CA THR A 354 21.07 -17.82 1.57
C THR A 354 22.01 -18.44 0.53
N MET A 355 22.83 -17.64 -0.16
CA MET A 355 23.73 -18.12 -1.22
C MET A 355 24.87 -19.00 -0.68
N THR A 356 25.17 -20.11 -1.37
CA THR A 356 26.34 -20.94 -1.07
C THR A 356 27.64 -20.24 -1.52
N ASN A 357 28.81 -20.72 -1.07
CA ASN A 357 30.08 -20.15 -1.52
C ASN A 357 30.28 -20.25 -3.04
N ASP A 358 29.81 -21.35 -3.65
CA ASP A 358 29.88 -21.55 -5.10
C ASP A 358 28.97 -20.58 -5.84
N ASP A 359 27.76 -20.31 -5.31
CA ASP A 359 26.88 -19.26 -5.84
C ASP A 359 27.56 -17.89 -5.76
N PHE A 360 28.28 -17.62 -4.67
CA PHE A 360 29.08 -16.40 -4.56
C PHE A 360 30.23 -16.35 -5.56
N LEU A 361 30.97 -17.43 -5.80
CA LEU A 361 32.03 -17.45 -6.81
C LEU A 361 31.50 -17.07 -8.19
N ALA A 362 30.39 -17.69 -8.61
CA ALA A 362 29.73 -17.39 -9.89
C ALA A 362 29.18 -15.95 -9.94
N TYR A 363 28.54 -15.50 -8.87
CA TYR A 363 28.03 -14.13 -8.75
C TYR A 363 29.17 -13.09 -8.85
N ARG A 364 30.28 -13.34 -8.14
CA ARG A 364 31.44 -12.45 -8.09
C ARG A 364 32.13 -12.34 -9.44
N ASP A 365 32.30 -13.45 -10.15
CA ASP A 365 32.81 -13.42 -11.53
C ASP A 365 31.95 -12.54 -12.43
N LYS A 366 30.65 -12.83 -12.48
CA LYS A 366 29.71 -12.12 -13.35
C LYS A 366 29.65 -10.63 -13.00
N ARG A 367 29.47 -10.30 -11.72
CA ARG A 367 29.36 -8.92 -11.25
C ARG A 367 30.62 -8.14 -11.59
N SER A 368 31.81 -8.72 -11.37
CA SER A 368 33.06 -8.00 -11.60
C SER A 368 33.28 -7.69 -13.09
N ARG A 369 32.94 -8.64 -13.97
CA ARG A 369 32.98 -8.42 -15.42
C ARG A 369 31.96 -7.37 -15.86
N ASP A 370 30.76 -7.37 -15.30
CA ASP A 370 29.72 -6.37 -15.59
C ASP A 370 30.14 -4.97 -15.08
N GLN A 371 30.77 -4.86 -13.91
CA GLN A 371 31.33 -3.62 -13.37
C GLN A 371 32.42 -3.06 -14.28
N PHE A 372 33.38 -3.88 -14.70
CA PHE A 372 34.43 -3.45 -15.63
C PHE A 372 33.86 -2.98 -16.98
N LYS A 373 32.94 -3.74 -17.59
CA LYS A 373 32.31 -3.35 -18.86
C LYS A 373 31.52 -2.05 -18.75
N ARG A 374 30.96 -1.75 -17.58
CA ARG A 374 30.26 -0.49 -17.34
C ARG A 374 31.24 0.68 -17.21
N ALA A 375 32.35 0.45 -16.51
CA ALA A 375 33.40 1.45 -16.28
C ALA A 375 34.14 1.82 -17.57
N VAL A 376 34.60 0.82 -18.32
CA VAL A 376 35.44 1.02 -19.50
C VAL A 376 34.96 0.13 -20.65
N PRO A 377 33.76 0.41 -21.22
CA PRO A 377 33.11 -0.45 -22.22
C PRO A 377 33.91 -0.66 -23.51
N ASN A 378 34.81 0.27 -23.84
CA ASN A 378 35.60 0.26 -25.07
C ASN A 378 36.99 -0.36 -24.90
N ASP A 379 37.38 -0.71 -23.68
CA ASP A 379 38.69 -1.26 -23.38
C ASP A 379 38.67 -2.79 -23.39
N GLU A 380 39.80 -3.39 -23.79
CA GLU A 380 39.98 -4.83 -23.71
C GLU A 380 40.08 -5.27 -22.25
N MET A 381 39.24 -6.24 -21.86
CA MET A 381 39.25 -6.82 -20.53
C MET A 381 40.25 -7.97 -20.44
N THR A 382 41.29 -7.78 -19.63
CA THR A 382 42.19 -8.84 -19.20
C THR A 382 41.70 -9.44 -17.89
N VAL A 383 41.70 -10.78 -17.79
CA VAL A 383 41.32 -11.49 -16.57
C VAL A 383 42.34 -12.58 -16.22
N VAL A 384 42.73 -12.61 -14.96
CA VAL A 384 43.58 -13.60 -14.32
C VAL A 384 42.93 -13.99 -12.99
N GLU A 385 43.09 -15.23 -12.54
CA GLU A 385 42.48 -15.69 -11.29
C GLU A 385 43.43 -16.51 -10.42
N SER A 386 43.13 -16.51 -9.13
CA SER A 386 43.67 -17.40 -8.11
C SER A 386 42.49 -18.09 -7.42
N ASP A 387 42.78 -19.01 -6.50
CA ASP A 387 41.74 -19.69 -5.73
C ASP A 387 40.84 -18.73 -4.94
N ARG A 388 41.39 -17.60 -4.44
CA ARG A 388 40.69 -16.68 -3.51
C ARG A 388 40.44 -15.28 -4.05
N LEU A 389 41.08 -14.92 -5.16
CA LEU A 389 41.07 -13.59 -5.75
C LEU A 389 40.82 -13.65 -7.26
N LEU A 390 40.04 -12.70 -7.76
CA LEU A 390 39.80 -12.47 -9.19
C LEU A 390 40.44 -11.16 -9.62
N PHE A 391 41.28 -11.17 -10.65
CA PHE A 391 41.92 -9.97 -11.18
C PHE A 391 41.29 -9.58 -12.50
N VAL A 392 40.83 -8.34 -12.62
CA VAL A 392 40.19 -7.80 -13.82
C VAL A 392 40.81 -6.45 -14.14
N GLY A 393 41.17 -6.17 -15.39
CA GLY A 393 41.78 -4.88 -15.71
C GLY A 393 41.91 -4.63 -17.20
N ASN A 394 42.26 -3.39 -17.55
CA ASN A 394 42.66 -2.98 -18.90
C ASN A 394 44.19 -2.83 -19.02
N VAL A 395 44.94 -3.47 -18.11
CA VAL A 395 46.40 -3.65 -18.17
C VAL A 395 46.76 -4.96 -18.86
N SER A 396 48.05 -5.15 -19.16
CA SER A 396 48.52 -6.38 -19.81
C SER A 396 48.32 -7.61 -18.91
N ARG A 397 48.21 -8.80 -19.53
CA ARG A 397 48.14 -10.06 -18.78
C ARG A 397 49.35 -10.26 -17.87
N ALA A 398 50.56 -9.94 -18.34
CA ALA A 398 51.77 -10.04 -17.55
C ALA A 398 51.69 -9.16 -16.27
N ARG A 399 51.15 -7.94 -16.40
CA ARG A 399 50.94 -7.04 -15.27
C ARG A 399 49.92 -7.59 -14.26
N LEU A 400 48.82 -8.19 -14.73
CA LEU A 400 47.86 -8.84 -13.83
C LEU A 400 48.45 -10.08 -13.12
N GLU A 401 49.25 -10.89 -13.80
CA GLU A 401 49.92 -12.06 -13.18
C GLU A 401 50.92 -11.62 -12.09
N GLU A 402 51.63 -10.50 -12.31
CA GLU A 402 52.50 -9.89 -11.31
C GLU A 402 51.71 -9.39 -10.08
N VAL A 403 50.64 -8.61 -10.30
CA VAL A 403 49.74 -8.14 -9.24
C VAL A 403 49.13 -9.32 -8.47
N LYS A 404 48.77 -10.40 -9.17
CA LYS A 404 48.31 -11.64 -8.55
C LYS A 404 49.36 -12.22 -7.62
N GLY A 405 50.61 -12.33 -8.07
CA GLY A 405 51.71 -12.85 -7.25
C GLY A 405 51.92 -12.06 -5.95
N TRP A 406 51.87 -10.72 -6.03
CA TRP A 406 51.93 -9.85 -4.86
C TRP A 406 50.74 -10.05 -3.92
N ALA A 407 49.53 -10.08 -4.47
CA ALA A 407 48.30 -10.22 -3.70
C ALA A 407 48.20 -11.59 -2.99
N ASP A 408 48.58 -12.68 -3.65
CA ASP A 408 48.56 -14.03 -3.07
C ASP A 408 49.53 -14.13 -1.88
N THR A 409 50.76 -13.63 -2.05
CA THR A 409 51.77 -13.55 -0.98
C THR A 409 51.23 -12.74 0.20
N ARG A 410 50.67 -11.57 -0.08
CA ARG A 410 50.18 -10.66 0.96
C ARG A 410 48.94 -11.18 1.68
N LEU A 411 48.02 -11.83 0.97
CA LEU A 411 46.83 -12.44 1.55
C LEU A 411 47.21 -13.56 2.55
N ASN A 412 48.21 -14.37 2.22
CA ASN A 412 48.72 -15.40 3.15
C ASN A 412 49.29 -14.78 4.43
N ALA A 413 50.06 -13.69 4.31
CA ALA A 413 50.60 -12.97 5.46
C ALA A 413 49.48 -12.35 6.34
N LEU A 414 48.42 -11.81 5.72
CA LEU A 414 47.26 -11.30 6.43
C LEU A 414 46.53 -12.41 7.19
N GLN A 415 46.29 -13.57 6.57
CA GLN A 415 45.66 -14.69 7.27
C GLN A 415 46.47 -15.16 8.48
N GLN A 416 47.80 -15.23 8.35
CA GLN A 416 48.68 -15.56 9.47
C GLN A 416 48.60 -14.51 10.59
N MET A 417 48.67 -13.23 10.25
CA MET A 417 48.60 -12.12 11.21
C MET A 417 47.29 -12.12 12.00
N PHE A 418 46.16 -12.42 11.34
CA PHE A 418 44.84 -12.44 11.97
C PHE A 418 44.46 -13.81 12.56
N ASN A 419 45.35 -14.81 12.46
CA ASN A 419 45.06 -16.22 12.80
C ASN A 419 43.75 -16.70 12.16
N ASP A 420 43.53 -16.29 10.91
CA ASP A 420 42.36 -16.62 10.13
C ASP A 420 42.60 -17.94 9.39
N LYS A 421 41.81 -18.96 9.76
CA LYS A 421 41.90 -20.32 9.20
C LYS A 421 40.86 -20.57 8.11
N SER A 422 40.17 -19.52 7.65
CA SER A 422 39.18 -19.65 6.57
C SER A 422 39.87 -20.03 5.25
N ASN A 423 39.21 -20.89 4.48
CA ASN A 423 39.63 -21.15 3.10
C ASN A 423 39.37 -19.91 2.22
N TYR A 424 38.26 -19.23 2.48
CA TYR A 424 37.83 -18.02 1.79
C TYR A 424 37.59 -16.90 2.81
N PRO A 425 38.45 -15.86 2.84
CA PRO A 425 38.26 -14.74 3.76
C PRO A 425 37.00 -13.91 3.48
N TRP A 426 36.52 -13.95 2.24
CA TRP A 426 35.25 -13.35 1.79
C TRP A 426 34.34 -14.44 1.23
N ARG A 427 33.03 -14.24 1.22
CA ARG A 427 32.12 -15.16 0.54
C ARG A 427 32.38 -15.13 -0.97
N GLY A 428 32.70 -16.29 -1.55
CA GLY A 428 33.22 -16.41 -2.91
C GLY A 428 34.67 -15.98 -2.99
N ARG A 429 34.93 -14.79 -3.55
CA ARG A 429 36.28 -14.23 -3.77
C ARG A 429 36.27 -12.71 -3.74
N LEU A 430 37.42 -12.12 -3.44
CA LEU A 430 37.63 -10.67 -3.60
C LEU A 430 38.03 -10.38 -5.05
N ALA A 431 37.39 -9.39 -5.67
CA ALA A 431 37.82 -8.90 -6.99
C ALA A 431 38.88 -7.80 -6.83
N VAL A 432 39.90 -7.79 -7.68
CA VAL A 432 40.96 -6.79 -7.74
C VAL A 432 40.96 -6.20 -9.15
N PHE A 433 40.47 -4.99 -9.24
CA PHE A 433 40.44 -4.21 -10.46
C PHE A 433 41.75 -3.43 -10.63
N VAL A 434 42.42 -3.57 -11.76
CA VAL A 434 43.65 -2.84 -12.09
C VAL A 434 43.43 -2.00 -13.34
N MET A 435 43.36 -0.69 -13.15
CA MET A 435 43.07 0.31 -14.17
C MET A 435 44.37 0.92 -14.68
N LYS A 436 44.59 0.89 -15.99
CA LYS A 436 45.84 1.30 -16.65
C LYS A 436 46.20 2.78 -16.46
N ASP A 437 45.21 3.62 -16.18
CA ASP A 437 45.36 5.07 -16.06
C ASP A 437 44.31 5.67 -15.12
N ARG A 438 44.54 6.94 -14.76
CA ARG A 438 43.67 7.72 -13.87
C ARG A 438 42.25 7.85 -14.42
N PHE A 439 42.10 7.99 -15.73
CA PHE A 439 40.80 8.13 -16.38
C PHE A 439 39.95 6.87 -16.17
N SER A 440 40.52 5.69 -16.43
CA SER A 440 39.87 4.40 -16.24
C SER A 440 39.44 4.17 -14.78
N TYR A 441 40.28 4.60 -13.83
CA TYR A 441 39.95 4.60 -12.41
C TYR A 441 38.76 5.52 -12.08
N ASP A 442 38.82 6.78 -12.53
CA ASP A 442 37.75 7.75 -12.27
C ASP A 442 36.41 7.32 -12.89
N GLU A 443 36.43 6.76 -14.10
CA GLU A 443 35.24 6.18 -14.76
C GLU A 443 34.66 5.00 -13.99
N PHE A 444 35.52 4.15 -13.40
CA PHE A 444 35.06 3.07 -12.52
C PHE A 444 34.28 3.65 -11.33
N VAL A 445 34.87 4.59 -10.60
CA VAL A 445 34.22 5.20 -9.44
C VAL A 445 32.92 5.91 -9.84
N GLN A 446 32.92 6.62 -10.97
CA GLN A 446 31.74 7.34 -11.44
C GLN A 446 30.58 6.42 -11.87
N THR A 447 30.88 5.36 -12.61
CA THR A 447 29.82 4.52 -13.22
C THR A 447 29.41 3.35 -12.35
N VAL A 448 30.30 2.83 -11.52
CA VAL A 448 30.05 1.69 -10.63
C VAL A 448 29.56 2.17 -9.27
N GLU A 449 30.18 3.21 -8.70
CA GLU A 449 29.84 3.72 -7.36
C GLU A 449 28.93 4.95 -7.39
N GLY A 450 28.74 5.58 -8.55
CA GLY A 450 27.88 6.77 -8.68
C GLY A 450 28.47 8.01 -7.98
N SER A 451 29.78 8.03 -7.74
CA SER A 451 30.48 9.11 -7.04
C SER A 451 31.72 9.59 -7.80
N ARG A 452 32.31 10.73 -7.42
CA ARG A 452 33.59 11.18 -8.00
C ARG A 452 34.72 10.82 -7.06
N ALA A 453 35.78 10.23 -7.59
CA ALA A 453 36.99 9.99 -6.83
C ALA A 453 37.65 11.32 -6.41
N ALA A 454 38.16 11.37 -5.17
CA ALA A 454 39.00 12.48 -4.75
C ALA A 454 40.29 12.53 -5.58
N GLY A 455 40.84 13.73 -5.80
CA GLY A 455 41.99 13.94 -6.69
C GLY A 455 43.26 13.19 -6.26
N ASP A 456 43.44 13.02 -4.96
CA ASP A 456 44.54 12.30 -4.29
C ASP A 456 44.28 10.80 -4.10
N ARG A 457 43.06 10.32 -4.38
CA ARG A 457 42.71 8.91 -4.30
C ARG A 457 43.17 8.18 -5.56
N HIS A 458 43.99 7.14 -5.39
CA HIS A 458 44.50 6.30 -6.49
C HIS A 458 44.13 4.83 -6.36
N GLY A 459 43.41 4.48 -5.31
CA GLY A 459 42.93 3.13 -5.07
C GLY A 459 41.94 3.15 -3.93
N HIS A 460 41.13 2.10 -3.83
CA HIS A 460 40.37 1.81 -2.63
C HIS A 460 39.82 0.39 -2.61
N SER A 461 39.29 0.00 -1.44
CA SER A 461 38.52 -1.22 -1.27
C SER A 461 37.08 -0.94 -0.86
N MET A 462 36.18 -1.83 -1.29
CA MET A 462 34.76 -1.84 -0.98
C MET A 462 34.38 -3.23 -0.51
N VAL A 463 33.83 -3.36 0.70
CA VAL A 463 33.21 -4.60 1.19
C VAL A 463 31.90 -4.20 1.88
N THR A 464 30.76 -4.63 1.34
CA THR A 464 29.44 -4.30 1.90
C THR A 464 29.03 -5.31 2.97
N ALA A 465 28.17 -4.87 3.90
CA ALA A 465 27.73 -5.71 5.02
C ALA A 465 27.01 -6.99 4.58
N ASN A 466 26.17 -6.89 3.55
CA ASN A 466 25.49 -8.02 2.93
C ASN A 466 26.40 -8.90 2.05
N GLN A 467 27.69 -8.57 1.92
CA GLN A 467 28.64 -9.25 1.04
C GLN A 467 28.23 -9.22 -0.44
N GLU A 468 27.44 -8.24 -0.86
CA GLU A 468 27.17 -7.99 -2.27
C GLU A 468 28.45 -7.56 -3.01
N ASP A 469 29.12 -6.54 -2.48
CA ASP A 469 30.39 -6.02 -2.98
C ASP A 469 31.53 -6.38 -2.03
N ALA A 470 32.70 -6.61 -2.61
CA ALA A 470 33.96 -7.07 -2.02
C ALA A 470 34.96 -7.01 -3.17
N TYR A 471 35.50 -5.82 -3.39
CA TYR A 471 36.49 -5.57 -4.42
C TYR A 471 37.51 -4.54 -3.97
N ILE A 472 38.64 -4.51 -4.67
CA ILE A 472 39.63 -3.45 -4.66
C ILE A 472 39.65 -2.88 -6.07
N VAL A 473 39.78 -1.57 -6.21
CA VAL A 473 40.10 -0.94 -7.50
C VAL A 473 41.34 -0.08 -7.35
N LEU A 474 42.30 -0.29 -8.25
CA LEU A 474 43.62 0.31 -8.26
C LEU A 474 43.85 1.03 -9.58
N HIS A 475 44.43 2.22 -9.51
CA HIS A 475 45.12 2.85 -10.63
C HIS A 475 46.56 2.29 -10.69
N ASP A 476 47.01 1.83 -11.86
CA ASP A 476 48.39 1.41 -12.08
C ASP A 476 49.32 2.63 -12.08
N LEU A 477 49.91 2.90 -10.92
CA LEU A 477 50.84 4.01 -10.69
C LEU A 477 52.28 3.70 -11.15
N GLY A 478 52.50 2.56 -11.80
CA GLY A 478 53.84 2.05 -12.08
C GLY A 478 54.53 1.49 -10.84
N ASP A 479 55.83 1.28 -10.95
CA ASP A 479 56.63 0.54 -9.94
C ASP A 479 57.41 1.45 -8.99
N GLU A 480 57.57 2.72 -9.34
CA GLU A 480 58.31 3.70 -8.54
C GLU A 480 57.36 4.54 -7.69
N ALA A 481 57.57 4.53 -6.38
CA ALA A 481 56.84 5.38 -5.45
C ALA A 481 57.59 6.69 -5.22
N THR A 482 56.87 7.78 -4.96
CA THR A 482 57.44 9.09 -4.63
C THR A 482 57.15 9.46 -3.17
N ALA A 483 57.54 10.65 -2.73
CA ALA A 483 57.18 11.12 -1.39
C ALA A 483 55.66 11.35 -1.23
N ASP A 484 54.96 11.66 -2.33
CA ASP A 484 53.55 12.07 -2.30
C ASP A 484 52.60 11.04 -2.91
N LYS A 485 53.14 10.03 -3.61
CA LYS A 485 52.35 9.01 -4.30
C LYS A 485 52.90 7.61 -4.08
N PRO A 486 52.04 6.61 -3.80
CA PRO A 486 52.46 5.22 -3.76
C PRO A 486 52.74 4.71 -5.18
N ASN A 487 53.43 3.57 -5.30
CA ASN A 487 53.43 2.75 -6.51
C ASN A 487 52.25 1.77 -6.50
N LEU A 488 52.07 0.98 -7.57
CA LEU A 488 51.00 -0.01 -7.62
C LEU A 488 51.09 -1.04 -6.48
N HIS A 489 52.30 -1.48 -6.14
CA HIS A 489 52.50 -2.50 -5.11
C HIS A 489 52.09 -2.01 -3.70
N ILE A 490 52.50 -0.81 -3.30
CA ILE A 490 52.07 -0.18 -2.04
C ILE A 490 50.54 0.02 -2.04
N SER A 491 49.96 0.49 -3.15
CA SER A 491 48.51 0.68 -3.30
C SER A 491 47.73 -0.63 -3.14
N LEU A 492 48.24 -1.72 -3.72
CA LEU A 492 47.69 -3.06 -3.55
C LEU A 492 47.73 -3.51 -2.09
N ILE A 493 48.88 -3.36 -1.40
CA ILE A 493 49.02 -3.78 0.00
C ILE A 493 48.09 -2.95 0.92
N ASP A 494 48.00 -1.62 0.70
CA ASP A 494 47.08 -0.72 1.43
C ASP A 494 45.65 -1.27 1.35
N HIS A 495 45.13 -1.37 0.14
CA HIS A 495 43.71 -1.67 -0.05
C HIS A 495 43.36 -3.13 0.17
N LEU A 496 44.30 -4.06 0.00
CA LEU A 496 44.11 -5.45 0.42
C LEU A 496 44.05 -5.57 1.94
N GLY A 497 44.90 -4.86 2.67
CA GLY A 497 44.81 -4.77 4.12
C GLY A 497 43.45 -4.22 4.58
N GLY A 498 43.00 -3.12 3.99
CA GLY A 498 41.69 -2.53 4.30
C GLY A 498 40.52 -3.44 3.96
N ALA A 499 40.53 -4.09 2.79
CA ALA A 499 39.50 -5.06 2.40
C ALA A 499 39.45 -6.24 3.39
N TYR A 500 40.62 -6.66 3.87
CA TYR A 500 40.74 -7.78 4.80
C TYR A 500 40.24 -7.42 6.20
N VAL A 501 40.49 -6.19 6.69
CA VAL A 501 39.89 -5.69 7.93
C VAL A 501 38.36 -5.72 7.84
N LYS A 502 37.79 -5.34 6.69
CA LYS A 502 36.32 -5.33 6.46
C LYS A 502 35.73 -6.66 5.99
N ARG A 503 36.51 -7.75 5.93
CA ARG A 503 36.12 -9.01 5.25
C ARG A 503 34.81 -9.63 5.70
N GLY A 504 34.46 -9.49 6.98
CA GLY A 504 33.20 -9.98 7.54
C GLY A 504 31.96 -9.13 7.19
N GLY A 505 32.13 -7.98 6.54
CA GLY A 505 31.04 -7.02 6.30
C GLY A 505 30.70 -6.17 7.52
N GLY A 506 31.44 -6.31 8.62
CA GLY A 506 31.30 -5.48 9.82
C GLY A 506 31.79 -4.05 9.60
N THR A 507 31.45 -3.18 10.54
CA THR A 507 31.94 -1.79 10.58
C THR A 507 33.34 -1.76 11.19
N ALA A 508 34.24 -1.03 10.55
CA ALA A 508 35.57 -0.72 11.06
C ALA A 508 35.86 0.75 10.73
N PRO A 509 36.48 1.51 11.65
CA PRO A 509 36.72 2.94 11.44
C PRO A 509 37.73 3.15 10.31
N GLU A 510 37.55 4.21 9.51
CA GLU A 510 38.35 4.41 8.30
C GLU A 510 39.85 4.57 8.59
N TRP A 511 40.25 5.11 9.75
CA TRP A 511 41.67 5.20 10.13
C TRP A 511 42.33 3.81 10.24
N LEU A 512 41.57 2.81 10.68
CA LEU A 512 42.06 1.44 10.83
C LEU A 512 42.08 0.73 9.48
N VAL A 513 41.02 0.90 8.68
CA VAL A 513 40.89 0.37 7.32
C VAL A 513 42.05 0.85 6.45
N ARG A 514 42.38 2.14 6.53
CA ARG A 514 43.49 2.75 5.80
C ARG A 514 44.86 2.50 6.46
N GLY A 515 44.90 2.30 7.77
CA GLY A 515 46.17 2.18 8.49
C GLY A 515 46.82 0.81 8.43
N VAL A 516 46.06 -0.29 8.46
CA VAL A 516 46.62 -1.65 8.53
C VAL A 516 47.44 -1.98 7.28
N GLY A 517 46.88 -1.71 6.10
CA GLY A 517 47.57 -1.99 4.84
C GLY A 517 48.83 -1.14 4.66
N LEU A 518 48.76 0.17 4.97
CA LEU A 518 49.92 1.07 4.88
C LEU A 518 51.04 0.69 5.86
N MET A 519 50.71 0.29 7.09
CA MET A 519 51.68 -0.25 8.05
C MET A 519 52.35 -1.52 7.52
N LEU A 520 51.60 -2.41 6.87
CA LEU A 520 52.16 -3.63 6.26
C LEU A 520 53.04 -3.32 5.04
N ALA A 521 52.70 -2.30 4.27
CA ALA A 521 53.47 -1.87 3.12
C ALA A 521 54.83 -1.29 3.53
N GLU A 522 54.92 -0.55 4.65
CA GLU A 522 56.20 -0.05 5.17
C GLU A 522 57.21 -1.18 5.45
N ASN A 523 56.75 -2.36 5.89
CA ASN A 523 57.64 -3.49 6.15
C ASN A 523 58.35 -4.01 4.89
N GLU A 524 57.74 -3.84 3.71
CA GLU A 524 58.37 -4.17 2.41
C GLU A 524 59.17 -2.99 1.83
N TYR A 525 58.90 -1.78 2.30
CA TYR A 525 59.52 -0.54 1.85
C TYR A 525 60.11 0.24 3.03
N PRO A 526 61.04 -0.35 3.80
CA PRO A 526 61.54 0.25 5.03
C PRO A 526 62.24 1.57 4.71
N ASN A 527 61.93 2.61 5.49
CA ASN A 527 62.50 3.94 5.31
C ASN A 527 62.23 4.55 3.92
N HIS A 528 61.13 4.23 3.25
CA HIS A 528 60.77 4.90 2.00
C HIS A 528 60.29 6.35 2.23
N ALA A 529 60.52 7.24 1.27
CA ALA A 529 60.15 8.66 1.38
C ALA A 529 58.64 8.88 1.57
N TYR A 530 57.83 8.03 0.94
CA TYR A 530 56.37 8.00 1.07
C TYR A 530 55.92 7.91 2.53
N PHE A 531 56.37 6.89 3.27
CA PHE A 531 55.98 6.69 4.67
C PHE A 531 56.52 7.78 5.60
N ARG A 532 57.70 8.34 5.30
CA ARG A 532 58.21 9.53 6.02
C ARG A 532 57.29 10.74 5.85
N SER A 533 56.82 11.00 4.62
CA SER A 533 55.88 12.08 4.33
C SER A 533 54.54 11.89 5.06
N MET A 534 54.03 10.65 5.06
CA MET A 534 52.83 10.30 5.81
C MET A 534 53.01 10.51 7.32
N GLN A 535 54.14 10.09 7.90
CA GLN A 535 54.42 10.30 9.32
C GLN A 535 54.50 11.80 9.65
N GLN A 536 55.09 12.62 8.79
CA GLN A 536 55.14 14.08 8.97
C GLN A 536 53.75 14.71 8.90
N THR A 537 52.90 14.21 8.01
CA THR A 537 51.50 14.63 7.91
C THR A 537 50.74 14.26 9.19
N ALA A 538 50.90 13.04 9.69
CA ALA A 538 50.26 12.59 10.93
C ALA A 538 50.68 13.44 12.14
N LYS A 539 51.97 13.78 12.28
CA LYS A 539 52.47 14.68 13.33
C LYS A 539 51.80 16.05 13.32
N THR A 540 51.38 16.53 12.15
CA THR A 540 50.75 17.83 11.99
C THR A 540 49.23 17.76 12.20
N ILE A 541 48.60 16.69 11.74
CA ILE A 541 47.13 16.56 11.70
C ILE A 541 46.56 15.90 12.95
N ALA A 542 47.17 14.84 13.48
CA ALA A 542 46.62 14.12 14.63
C ALA A 542 46.42 15.00 15.88
N PRO A 543 47.33 15.95 16.23
CA PRO A 543 47.14 16.84 17.37
C PRO A 543 46.01 17.87 17.21
N THR A 544 45.38 18.00 16.03
CA THR A 544 44.28 18.96 15.85
C THR A 544 42.91 18.41 16.27
N VAL A 545 42.84 17.14 16.70
CA VAL A 545 41.61 16.45 17.15
C VAL A 545 41.71 16.20 18.67
N ASP A 546 40.58 16.28 19.40
CA ASP A 546 40.57 15.92 20.83
C ASP A 546 40.96 14.44 21.02
N ALA A 547 41.73 14.15 22.06
CA ALA A 547 42.15 12.78 22.34
C ALA A 547 40.97 11.81 22.58
N GLY A 548 39.81 12.31 22.98
CA GLY A 548 38.59 11.52 23.12
C GLY A 548 37.93 11.15 21.79
N GLU A 549 38.19 11.91 20.73
CA GLU A 549 37.58 11.75 19.39
C GLU A 549 38.56 11.12 18.39
N LEU A 550 39.84 10.94 18.77
CA LEU A 550 40.91 10.50 17.88
C LEU A 550 40.60 9.20 17.12
N PHE A 551 39.89 8.27 17.76
CA PHE A 551 39.56 6.96 17.18
C PHE A 551 38.17 6.90 16.55
N ASP A 552 37.40 7.99 16.61
CA ASP A 552 36.06 8.06 16.05
C ASP A 552 36.11 8.08 14.53
N ASP A 553 35.07 7.50 13.92
CA ASP A 553 34.94 7.55 12.47
C ASP A 553 34.58 8.97 12.02
N GLY A 554 35.23 9.45 10.96
CA GLY A 554 35.08 10.83 10.48
C GLY A 554 35.93 11.88 11.22
N ALA A 555 36.75 11.49 12.20
CA ALA A 555 37.68 12.40 12.90
C ALA A 555 38.70 13.09 11.97
N PHE A 556 38.99 12.49 10.80
CA PHE A 556 39.92 13.03 9.82
C PHE A 556 39.31 13.08 8.42
N SER A 557 39.76 14.06 7.64
CA SER A 557 39.35 14.21 6.25
C SER A 557 39.82 13.02 5.39
N PRO A 558 39.13 12.72 4.27
CA PRO A 558 39.53 11.65 3.35
C PRO A 558 40.97 11.73 2.82
N GLY A 559 41.55 12.93 2.72
CA GLY A 559 42.94 13.13 2.26
C GLY A 559 43.99 12.92 3.35
N THR A 560 43.62 13.09 4.63
CA THR A 560 44.55 12.96 5.76
C THR A 560 44.43 11.63 6.51
N ILE A 561 43.27 10.97 6.41
CA ILE A 561 42.95 9.73 7.14
C ILE A 561 43.97 8.61 6.86
N GLY A 562 44.53 8.52 5.65
CA GLY A 562 45.55 7.51 5.34
C GLY A 562 46.83 7.71 6.14
N SER A 563 47.31 8.95 6.22
CA SER A 563 48.53 9.31 6.96
C SER A 563 48.36 9.12 8.46
N VAL A 564 47.25 9.62 9.02
CA VAL A 564 46.97 9.47 10.45
C VAL A 564 46.69 8.01 10.81
N GLY A 565 45.90 7.31 10.00
CA GLY A 565 45.61 5.89 10.17
C GLY A 565 46.87 5.04 10.19
N TYR A 566 47.78 5.23 9.23
CA TYR A 566 49.10 4.58 9.21
C TYR A 566 49.91 4.81 10.50
N SER A 567 49.93 6.05 10.97
CA SER A 567 50.69 6.43 12.17
C SER A 567 50.09 5.81 13.44
N ILE A 568 48.77 5.85 13.58
CA ILE A 568 48.05 5.24 14.71
C ILE A 568 48.22 3.73 14.71
N THR A 569 47.97 3.05 13.58
CA THR A 569 48.09 1.57 13.52
C THR A 569 49.52 1.12 13.79
N GLY A 570 50.51 1.85 13.25
CA GLY A 570 51.92 1.61 13.54
C GLY A 570 52.25 1.78 15.03
N TYR A 571 51.70 2.81 15.69
CA TYR A 571 51.84 3.01 17.13
C TYR A 571 51.20 1.88 17.94
N LEU A 572 49.96 1.49 17.63
CA LEU A 572 49.25 0.43 18.33
C LEU A 572 49.97 -0.93 18.17
N MET A 573 50.43 -1.23 16.97
CA MET A 573 51.22 -2.44 16.70
C MET A 573 52.54 -2.46 17.48
N LYS A 574 53.26 -1.32 17.55
CA LYS A 574 54.55 -1.21 18.26
C LYS A 574 54.38 -1.24 19.78
N SER A 575 53.36 -0.57 20.32
CA SER A 575 53.14 -0.44 21.76
C SER A 575 52.59 -1.70 22.41
N ALA A 576 51.68 -2.41 21.72
CA ALA A 576 50.96 -3.56 22.26
C ALA A 576 51.46 -4.91 21.72
N GLY A 577 52.17 -4.88 20.59
CA GLY A 577 52.63 -6.06 19.87
C GLY A 577 51.55 -6.75 19.03
N PRO A 578 51.94 -7.69 18.15
CA PRO A 578 51.04 -8.33 17.19
C PRO A 578 49.86 -9.10 17.81
N GLY A 579 50.07 -9.70 18.98
CA GLY A 579 49.04 -10.50 19.66
C GLY A 579 47.86 -9.66 20.16
N GLN A 580 48.15 -8.55 20.85
CA GLN A 580 47.09 -7.66 21.36
C GLN A 580 46.41 -6.89 20.22
N PHE A 581 47.18 -6.41 19.25
CA PHE A 581 46.62 -5.76 18.05
C PHE A 581 45.71 -6.73 17.27
N GLY A 582 46.16 -7.97 17.04
CA GLY A 582 45.31 -9.00 16.44
C GLY A 582 44.05 -9.31 17.26
N ASN A 583 44.13 -9.23 18.59
CA ASN A 583 42.95 -9.37 19.44
C ASN A 583 41.93 -8.24 19.23
N MET A 584 42.39 -6.98 19.19
CA MET A 584 41.54 -5.83 18.89
C MET A 584 40.78 -6.03 17.57
N LEU A 585 41.46 -6.48 16.52
CA LEU A 585 40.85 -6.71 15.22
C LEU A 585 39.80 -7.82 15.23
N ARG A 586 40.00 -8.88 16.04
CA ARG A 586 38.99 -9.94 16.23
C ARG A 586 37.76 -9.42 16.95
N GLU A 587 37.94 -8.60 17.98
CA GLU A 587 36.83 -8.00 18.73
C GLU A 587 35.97 -7.10 17.85
N LEU A 588 36.61 -6.29 16.99
CA LEU A 588 35.91 -5.51 15.95
C LEU A 588 35.16 -6.41 14.96
N GLY A 589 35.78 -7.50 14.52
CA GLY A 589 35.13 -8.49 13.64
C GLY A 589 33.90 -9.16 14.26
N GLN A 590 33.76 -9.15 15.59
CA GLN A 590 32.58 -9.63 16.32
C GLN A 590 31.51 -8.54 16.53
N GLY A 591 31.70 -7.35 15.95
CA GLY A 591 30.75 -6.24 16.02
C GLY A 591 30.86 -5.38 17.28
N LYS A 592 31.93 -5.51 18.07
CA LYS A 592 32.19 -4.59 19.18
C LYS A 592 32.54 -3.20 18.65
N SER A 593 32.22 -2.17 19.43
CA SER A 593 32.70 -0.81 19.15
C SER A 593 34.22 -0.72 19.25
N VAL A 594 34.80 0.29 18.60
CA VAL A 594 36.24 0.57 18.66
C VAL A 594 36.72 0.68 20.10
N ASP A 595 36.00 1.44 20.93
CA ASP A 595 36.31 1.58 22.34
C ASP A 595 36.31 0.26 23.11
N ALA A 596 35.28 -0.56 22.90
CA ALA A 596 35.17 -1.85 23.55
C ALA A 596 36.28 -2.82 23.09
N ALA A 597 36.61 -2.80 21.79
CA ALA A 597 37.68 -3.62 21.23
C ALA A 597 39.06 -3.18 21.73
N MET A 598 39.34 -1.88 21.79
CA MET A 598 40.57 -1.33 22.34
C MET A 598 40.71 -1.62 23.83
N GLN A 599 39.64 -1.42 24.60
CA GLN A 599 39.66 -1.71 26.03
C GLN A 599 39.88 -3.20 26.30
N ALA A 600 39.26 -4.09 25.52
CA ALA A 600 39.47 -5.53 25.63
C ALA A 600 40.91 -5.95 25.25
N ALA A 601 41.49 -5.34 24.22
CA ALA A 601 42.81 -5.69 23.71
C ALA A 601 43.95 -5.13 24.56
N PHE A 602 43.85 -3.88 24.99
CA PHE A 602 44.93 -3.13 25.64
C PHE A 602 44.71 -2.92 27.15
N GLN A 603 43.57 -3.39 27.69
CA GLN A 603 43.21 -3.28 29.12
C GLN A 603 43.28 -1.83 29.66
N THR A 604 43.08 -0.85 28.78
CA THR A 604 43.26 0.58 29.04
C THR A 604 42.18 1.37 28.31
N GLN A 605 41.79 2.54 28.85
CA GLN A 605 40.81 3.39 28.18
C GLN A 605 41.35 3.97 26.86
N PRO A 606 40.54 4.01 25.78
CA PRO A 606 40.95 4.57 24.49
C PRO A 606 41.56 5.97 24.61
N ARG A 607 40.94 6.89 25.36
CA ARG A 607 41.46 8.25 25.59
C ARG A 607 42.90 8.27 26.14
N THR A 608 43.27 7.30 26.99
CA THR A 608 44.64 7.20 27.54
C THR A 608 45.64 6.77 26.46
N ILE A 609 45.24 5.83 25.60
CA ILE A 609 46.03 5.38 24.45
C ILE A 609 46.20 6.53 23.45
N ALA A 610 45.13 7.28 23.17
CA ALA A 610 45.18 8.46 22.30
C ALA A 610 46.15 9.52 22.83
N MET A 611 46.11 9.86 24.12
CA MET A 611 47.07 10.79 24.72
C MET A 611 48.51 10.29 24.61
N ALA A 612 48.74 9.00 24.88
CA ALA A 612 50.08 8.40 24.78
C ALA A 612 50.61 8.40 23.33
N TYR A 613 49.74 8.16 22.35
CA TYR A 613 50.05 8.30 20.93
C TYR A 613 50.40 9.75 20.57
N LEU A 614 49.56 10.72 20.94
CA LEU A 614 49.79 12.13 20.65
C LEU A 614 51.10 12.65 21.26
N ASN A 615 51.45 12.20 22.46
CA ASN A 615 52.73 12.53 23.11
C ASN A 615 53.95 11.87 22.44
N SER A 616 53.75 10.86 21.60
CA SER A 616 54.83 10.12 20.91
C SER A 616 55.16 10.66 19.52
N LEU A 617 54.29 11.53 18.97
CA LEU A 617 54.48 12.20 17.67
C LEU A 617 55.60 13.24 17.74
#